data_AF-A0A917A4P7-F1
#
_entry.id   AF-A0A917A4P7-F1
#
_cell.length_a   1.000
_cell.length_b   1.000
_cell.length_c   1.000
_cell.angle_alpha   90.00
_cell.angle_beta   90.00
_cell.angle_gamma   90.00
#
_symmetry.space_group_name_H-M   'P 1'
#
loop_
_entity.id
_entity.type
_entity.pdbx_description
1 polymer ?
#
loop_
_entity_poly.entity_id
_entity_poly.type
_entity_poly.pdbx_seq_one_letter_code
_entity_poly.pdbx_strand_id
1 'polypeptide(L)'
;MTRIGLDELGTIIANELEEYVNHTTDTMREVVEEVTNDAVDTLKATSPKKTGRYARGWKSKETINTNTALAKTIHNRRPGLTHLLEDGHAKQNGGRVEGRKHIAPVEKQAIQSFEEKLRKKL
;
A
#
# COMPACT_ATOMS: atom_id res chain seq x y z
N MET A 1 -21.37 17.34 34.89
CA MET A 1 -20.14 18.08 34.55
C MET A 1 -19.04 17.61 35.47
N THR A 2 -18.06 16.91 34.93
CA THR A 2 -16.80 16.60 35.63
C THR A 2 -16.08 17.92 35.91
N ARG A 3 -15.85 18.23 37.20
CA ARG A 3 -15.00 19.34 37.61
C ARG A 3 -13.57 18.84 37.60
N ILE A 4 -12.72 19.44 36.78
CA ILE A 4 -11.31 19.08 36.60
C ILE A 4 -10.47 20.13 37.34
N GLY A 5 -9.50 19.68 38.16
CA GLY A 5 -8.52 20.58 38.77
C GLY A 5 -7.60 21.21 37.72
N LEU A 6 -7.14 22.45 37.94
CA LEU A 6 -6.20 23.13 37.03
C LEU A 6 -4.88 22.34 36.84
N ASP A 7 -4.50 21.59 37.87
CA ASP A 7 -3.40 20.64 37.93
C ASP A 7 -3.67 19.35 37.13
N GLU A 8 -4.92 18.88 37.07
CA GLU A 8 -5.33 17.68 36.33
C GLU A 8 -5.59 17.93 34.83
N LEU A 9 -5.86 19.18 34.45
CA LEU A 9 -6.18 19.56 33.07
C LEU A 9 -5.05 19.19 32.10
N GLY A 10 -3.79 19.40 32.49
CA GLY A 10 -2.63 19.07 31.67
C GLY A 10 -2.51 17.57 31.39
N THR A 11 -2.78 16.74 32.39
CA THR A 11 -2.77 15.27 32.26
C THR A 11 -3.88 14.79 31.34
N ILE A 12 -5.09 15.34 31.48
CA ILE A 12 -6.22 14.96 30.61
C ILE A 12 -5.95 15.33 29.15
N ILE A 13 -5.42 16.53 28.88
CA ILE A 13 -5.06 16.93 27.52
C ILE A 13 -4.00 16.00 26.93
N ALA A 14 -2.97 15.64 27.71
CA ALA A 14 -1.93 14.73 27.25
C ALA A 14 -2.49 13.34 26.91
N ASN A 15 -3.37 12.80 27.77
CA ASN A 15 -4.01 11.51 27.55
C ASN A 15 -4.88 11.52 26.28
N GLU A 16 -5.67 12.57 26.07
CA GLU A 16 -6.55 12.64 24.90
C GLU A 16 -5.77 12.78 23.58
N LEU A 17 -4.64 13.50 23.62
CA LEU A 17 -3.73 13.57 22.49
C LEU A 17 -3.06 12.22 22.21
N GLU A 18 -2.68 11.49 23.25
CA GLU A 18 -2.11 10.14 23.11
C GLU A 18 -3.13 9.16 22.54
N GLU A 19 -4.37 9.18 23.04
CA GLU A 19 -5.45 8.34 22.51
C GLU A 19 -5.74 8.66 21.04
N TYR A 20 -5.79 9.94 20.67
CA TYR A 20 -5.95 10.36 19.28
C TYR A 20 -4.80 9.86 18.38
N VAL A 21 -3.55 9.98 18.84
CA VAL A 21 -2.39 9.49 18.08
C VAL A 21 -2.46 7.98 17.90
N ASN A 22 -2.81 7.23 18.94
CA ASN A 22 -2.95 5.78 18.87
C ASN A 22 -4.08 5.38 17.91
N HIS A 23 -5.26 5.98 18.05
CA HIS A 23 -6.41 5.70 17.20
C HIS A 23 -6.15 5.98 15.71
N THR A 24 -5.56 7.13 15.40
CA THR A 24 -5.24 7.51 14.01
C THR A 24 -4.16 6.61 13.42
N THR A 25 -3.17 6.23 14.23
CA THR A 25 -2.10 5.32 13.82
C THR A 25 -2.63 3.91 13.51
N ASP A 26 -3.46 3.36 14.39
CA ASP A 26 -4.04 2.02 14.20
C ASP A 26 -4.95 1.99 12.97
N THR A 27 -5.78 3.03 12.81
CA THR A 27 -6.62 3.20 11.62
C THR A 27 -5.80 3.23 10.34
N MET A 28 -4.70 4.01 10.33
CA MET A 28 -3.82 4.08 9.17
C MET A 28 -3.16 2.73 8.86
N ARG A 29 -2.71 2.00 9.89
CA ARG A 29 -2.12 0.66 9.72
C ARG A 29 -3.08 -0.32 9.09
N GLU A 30 -4.33 -0.35 9.56
CA GLU A 30 -5.37 -1.21 8.98
C GLU A 30 -5.57 -0.91 7.49
N VAL A 31 -5.67 0.38 7.13
CA VAL A 31 -5.88 0.78 5.73
C VAL A 31 -4.68 0.41 4.86
N VAL A 32 -3.44 0.59 5.36
CA VAL A 32 -2.23 0.14 4.64
C VAL A 32 -2.29 -1.37 4.38
N GLU A 33 -2.65 -2.17 5.39
CA GLU A 33 -2.71 -3.62 5.25
C GLU A 33 -3.76 -4.06 4.23
N GLU A 34 -4.97 -3.50 4.34
CA GLU A 34 -6.11 -3.81 3.47
C GLU A 34 -5.80 -3.46 2.01
N VAL A 35 -5.37 -2.23 1.74
CA VAL A 35 -5.05 -1.77 0.38
C VAL A 35 -3.88 -2.54 -0.22
N THR A 36 -2.86 -2.86 0.59
CA THR A 36 -1.72 -3.65 0.12
C THR A 36 -2.15 -5.05 -0.31
N ASN A 37 -3.01 -5.71 0.48
CA ASN A 37 -3.50 -7.06 0.17
C ASN A 37 -4.41 -7.05 -1.07
N ASP A 38 -5.33 -6.09 -1.16
CA ASP A 38 -6.20 -5.89 -2.32
C ASP A 38 -5.37 -5.68 -3.61
N ALA A 39 -4.34 -4.84 -3.56
CA ALA A 39 -3.47 -4.57 -4.69
C ALA A 39 -2.65 -5.81 -5.11
N VAL A 40 -2.10 -6.55 -4.14
CA VAL A 40 -1.36 -7.80 -4.41
C VAL A 40 -2.28 -8.83 -5.08
N ASP A 41 -3.51 -9.00 -4.60
CA ASP A 41 -4.44 -9.97 -5.15
C ASP A 41 -4.97 -9.55 -6.53
N THR A 42 -5.22 -8.26 -6.73
CA THR A 42 -5.54 -7.69 -8.05
C THR A 42 -4.41 -7.92 -9.05
N LEU A 43 -3.15 -7.71 -8.65
CA LEU A 43 -1.98 -8.00 -9.48
C LEU A 43 -1.86 -9.49 -9.81
N LYS A 44 -2.08 -10.39 -8.84
CA LYS A 44 -2.10 -11.84 -9.10
C LYS A 44 -3.21 -12.25 -10.08
N ALA A 45 -4.37 -11.59 -10.00
CA ALA A 45 -5.52 -11.89 -10.84
C ALA A 45 -5.30 -11.42 -12.28
N THR A 46 -4.85 -10.17 -12.46
CA THR A 46 -4.85 -9.45 -13.74
C THR A 46 -3.53 -9.50 -14.51
N SER A 47 -2.39 -9.80 -13.85
CA SER A 47 -1.09 -9.87 -14.52
C SER A 47 -1.05 -10.92 -15.64
N PRO A 48 -0.22 -10.72 -16.68
CA PRO A 48 0.00 -11.69 -17.76
C PRO A 48 0.33 -13.11 -17.27
N LYS A 49 -0.35 -14.11 -17.85
CA LYS A 49 -0.18 -15.54 -17.49
C LYS A 49 0.29 -16.34 -18.71
N LYS A 50 1.60 -16.60 -18.79
CA LYS A 50 2.14 -17.64 -19.68
C LYS A 50 2.14 -19.02 -19.01
N THR A 51 2.79 -19.11 -17.84
CA THR A 51 2.81 -20.31 -16.96
C THR A 51 2.18 -20.03 -15.59
N GLY A 52 1.65 -18.82 -15.38
CA GLY A 52 1.15 -18.34 -14.09
C GLY A 52 2.21 -18.05 -13.01
N ARG A 53 3.49 -18.39 -13.23
CA ARG A 53 4.58 -18.12 -12.25
C ARG A 53 4.80 -16.63 -11.98
N TYR A 54 4.67 -15.79 -13.02
CA TYR A 54 4.81 -14.33 -12.89
C TYR A 54 3.66 -13.74 -12.07
N ALA A 55 2.42 -14.04 -12.43
CA ALA A 55 1.23 -13.56 -11.72
C ALA A 55 1.22 -14.00 -10.24
N ARG A 56 1.58 -15.25 -9.91
CA ARG A 56 1.72 -15.70 -8.51
C ARG A 56 2.97 -15.14 -7.80
N GLY A 57 3.80 -14.39 -8.51
CA GLY A 57 5.07 -13.85 -8.03
C GLY A 57 4.93 -12.57 -7.21
N TRP A 58 3.76 -11.92 -7.22
CA TRP A 58 3.50 -10.71 -6.44
C TRP A 58 3.46 -10.99 -4.94
N LYS A 59 4.14 -10.11 -4.18
CA LYS A 59 4.27 -10.15 -2.73
C LYS A 59 4.37 -8.71 -2.20
N SER A 60 4.06 -8.53 -0.93
CA SER A 60 4.39 -7.31 -0.19
C SER A 60 5.45 -7.61 0.88
N LYS A 61 6.16 -6.58 1.31
CA LYS A 61 7.02 -6.61 2.50
C LYS A 61 6.89 -5.29 3.25
N GLU A 62 6.98 -5.32 4.56
CA GLU A 62 7.15 -4.10 5.35
C GLU A 62 8.52 -3.49 5.06
N THR A 63 8.54 -2.20 4.78
CA THR A 63 9.75 -1.41 4.57
C THR A 63 9.95 -0.34 5.62
N ILE A 64 8.87 0.08 6.26
CA ILE A 64 8.89 0.95 7.45
C ILE A 64 7.86 0.37 8.42
N ASN A 65 8.27 0.14 9.66
CA ASN A 65 7.38 -0.22 10.75
C ASN A 65 7.92 0.39 12.05
N THR A 66 7.33 1.50 12.48
CA THR A 66 7.65 2.24 13.70
C THR A 66 6.38 2.52 14.46
N ASN A 67 6.42 2.91 15.74
CA ASN A 67 5.20 3.11 16.53
C ASN A 67 4.15 4.01 15.86
N THR A 68 4.53 4.97 15.02
CA THR A 68 3.62 5.93 14.34
C THR A 68 3.51 5.75 12.83
N ALA A 69 4.25 4.81 12.22
CA ALA A 69 4.29 4.68 10.77
C ALA A 69 4.35 3.22 10.30
N LEU A 70 3.61 2.92 9.23
CA LEU A 70 3.69 1.66 8.50
C LEU A 70 3.77 1.95 6.99
N ALA A 71 4.76 1.38 6.32
CA ALA A 71 4.85 1.38 4.86
C ALA A 71 5.19 -0.01 4.34
N LYS A 72 4.45 -0.46 3.33
CA LYS A 72 4.65 -1.75 2.68
C LYS A 72 5.02 -1.55 1.22
N THR A 73 6.02 -2.29 0.75
CA THR A 73 6.45 -2.31 -0.65
C THR A 73 5.94 -3.58 -1.34
N ILE A 74 5.15 -3.40 -2.39
CA ILE A 74 4.72 -4.48 -3.28
C ILE A 74 5.80 -4.73 -4.34
N HIS A 75 6.18 -6.00 -4.53
CA HIS A 75 7.21 -6.41 -5.48
C HIS A 75 6.89 -7.76 -6.11
N ASN A 76 7.51 -8.06 -7.25
CA ASN A 76 7.43 -9.37 -7.89
C ASN A 76 8.76 -10.13 -7.71
N ARG A 77 8.70 -11.45 -7.56
CA ARG A 77 9.88 -12.33 -7.56
C ARG A 77 10.71 -12.25 -8.85
N ARG A 78 10.18 -11.68 -9.93
CA ARG A 78 10.85 -11.50 -11.23
C ARG A 78 10.94 -10.00 -11.58
N PRO A 79 11.82 -9.23 -10.91
CA PRO A 79 11.87 -7.77 -11.05
C PRO A 79 12.23 -7.30 -12.46
N GLY A 80 13.09 -8.02 -13.20
CA GLY A 80 13.36 -7.66 -14.59
C GLY A 80 12.13 -7.82 -15.49
N LEU A 81 11.28 -8.83 -15.22
CA LEU A 81 10.13 -9.13 -16.06
C LEU A 81 9.00 -8.11 -15.89
N THR A 82 8.87 -7.48 -14.71
CA THR A 82 7.84 -6.45 -14.49
C THR A 82 8.05 -5.28 -15.44
N HIS A 83 9.27 -4.74 -15.53
CA HIS A 83 9.57 -3.63 -16.41
C HIS A 83 9.36 -3.98 -17.88
N LEU A 84 9.88 -5.14 -18.33
CA LEU A 84 9.74 -5.57 -19.72
C LEU A 84 8.28 -5.77 -20.13
N LEU A 85 7.43 -6.25 -19.21
CA LEU A 85 6.00 -6.44 -19.48
C LEU A 85 5.22 -5.14 -19.39
N GLU A 86 5.59 -4.21 -18.51
CA GLU A 86 4.89 -2.94 -18.33
C GLU A 86 5.22 -1.93 -19.43
N ASP A 87 6.49 -1.82 -19.80
CA ASP A 87 7.02 -0.75 -20.66
C ASP A 87 7.49 -1.25 -22.03
N GLY A 88 7.57 -2.58 -22.21
CA GLY A 88 8.11 -3.19 -23.41
C GLY A 88 9.63 -3.14 -23.47
N HIS A 89 10.21 -3.55 -24.59
CA HIS A 89 11.66 -3.58 -24.78
C HIS A 89 12.07 -3.66 -26.25
N ALA A 90 13.32 -3.29 -26.54
CA ALA A 90 13.91 -3.46 -27.86
C ALA A 90 14.22 -4.94 -28.16
N LYS A 91 14.06 -5.35 -29.42
CA LYS A 91 14.39 -6.70 -29.90
C LYS A 91 15.84 -6.74 -30.40
N GLN A 92 16.48 -7.91 -30.31
CA GLN A 92 17.86 -8.10 -30.79
C GLN A 92 18.02 -7.84 -32.30
N ASN A 93 17.04 -8.21 -33.12
CA ASN A 93 17.09 -8.06 -34.59
C ASN A 93 16.38 -6.80 -35.10
N GLY A 94 16.27 -5.76 -34.27
CA GLY A 94 15.54 -4.54 -34.60
C GLY A 94 14.04 -4.60 -34.29
N GLY A 95 13.44 -3.41 -34.11
CA GLY A 95 12.05 -3.25 -33.67
C GLY A 95 11.86 -3.32 -32.16
N ARG A 96 10.60 -3.16 -31.71
CA ARG A 96 10.20 -3.11 -30.29
C ARG A 96 9.12 -4.14 -29.98
N VAL A 97 9.10 -4.64 -28.75
CA VAL A 97 7.95 -5.30 -28.14
C VAL A 97 7.23 -4.26 -27.32
N GLU A 98 5.95 -4.03 -27.62
CA GLU A 98 5.12 -3.09 -26.87
C GLU A 98 4.87 -3.57 -25.43
N GLY A 99 4.81 -2.61 -24.51
CA GLY A 99 4.44 -2.86 -23.12
C GLY A 99 2.94 -3.09 -22.98
N ARG A 100 2.57 -3.86 -21.96
CA ARG A 100 1.19 -4.07 -21.52
C ARG A 100 1.06 -3.55 -20.09
N LYS A 101 0.53 -2.34 -19.96
CA LYS A 101 0.26 -1.70 -18.68
C LYS A 101 -0.71 -2.54 -17.86
N HIS A 102 -0.24 -3.00 -16.71
CA HIS A 102 -1.02 -3.81 -15.77
C HIS A 102 -0.60 -3.55 -14.32
N ILE A 103 0.56 -2.95 -14.08
CA ILE A 103 0.99 -2.49 -12.76
C ILE A 103 0.46 -1.09 -12.51
N ALA A 104 0.68 -0.15 -13.44
CA ALA A 104 0.27 1.25 -13.28
C ALA A 104 -1.23 1.45 -13.02
N PRO A 105 -2.16 0.69 -13.65
CA PRO A 105 -3.58 0.78 -13.30
C PRO A 105 -3.88 0.36 -11.86
N VAL A 106 -3.21 -0.68 -11.36
CA VAL A 106 -3.41 -1.16 -9.98
C VAL A 106 -2.78 -0.22 -8.97
N GLU A 107 -1.62 0.36 -9.28
CA GLU A 107 -1.02 1.42 -8.47
C GLU A 107 -1.97 2.61 -8.32
N LYS A 108 -2.55 3.09 -9.43
CA LYS A 108 -3.52 4.20 -9.39
C LYS A 108 -4.75 3.85 -8.54
N GLN A 109 -5.28 2.63 -8.70
CA GLN A 109 -6.41 2.15 -7.90
C GLN A 109 -6.06 2.06 -6.41
N ALA A 110 -4.85 1.58 -6.08
CA ALA A 110 -4.39 1.47 -4.71
C ALA A 110 -4.26 2.85 -4.05
N ILE A 111 -3.71 3.85 -4.75
CA ILE A 111 -3.62 5.24 -4.24
C ILE A 111 -5.02 5.80 -3.94
N GLN A 112 -5.95 5.67 -4.88
CA GLN A 112 -7.33 6.14 -4.68
C GLN A 112 -8.03 5.44 -3.52
N SER A 113 -7.92 4.10 -3.46
CA SER A 113 -8.48 3.28 -2.38
C SER A 113 -7.90 3.65 -1.02
N PHE A 114 -6.60 3.93 -0.95
CA PHE A 114 -5.93 4.37 0.26
C PHE A 114 -6.48 5.69 0.78
N GLU A 115 -6.57 6.71 -0.08
CA GLU A 115 -7.12 8.02 0.28
C GLU A 115 -8.59 7.92 0.72
N GLU A 116 -9.41 7.18 -0.02
CA GLU A 116 -10.83 7.02 0.28
C GLU A 116 -11.07 6.26 1.59
N LYS A 117 -10.33 5.18 1.84
CA LYS A 117 -10.47 4.38 3.07
C LYS A 117 -10.01 5.16 4.29
N LEU A 118 -8.91 5.91 4.19
CA LEU A 118 -8.46 6.80 5.28
C LEU A 118 -9.52 7.86 5.60
N ARG A 119 -10.06 8.55 4.59
CA ARG A 119 -11.10 9.58 4.78
C ARG A 119 -12.41 9.04 5.38
N LYS A 120 -12.68 7.74 5.25
CA LYS A 120 -13.89 7.10 5.79
C LYS A 120 -13.71 6.59 7.22
N LYS A 121 -12.49 6.22 7.59
CA LYS A 121 -12.19 5.64 8.91
C LYS A 121 -11.67 6.65 9.93
N LEU A 122 -11.10 7.77 9.47
CA LEU A 122 -10.72 8.93 10.30
C LEU A 122 -11.86 9.96 10.34
#